data_AF-A0A497NHE6-F1
#
_entry.id   AF-A0A497NHE6-F1
#
_cell.length_a   1.000
_cell.length_b   1.000
_cell.length_c   1.000
_cell.angle_alpha   90.00
_cell.angle_beta   90.00
_cell.angle_gamma   90.00
#
_symmetry.space_group_name_H-M   'P 1'
#
loop_
_entity.id
_entity.type
_entity.pdbx_description
1 polymer ?
#
loop_
_entity_poly.entity_id
_entity_poly.type
_entity_poly.pdbx_seq_one_letter_code
_entity_poly.pdbx_strand_id
1 'polypeptide(L)'
;MLDQIKRDLLRLSDPEKAKKLSGFFKTGKGQYGEGDIFLGIPVPEQRKVAKKYRDLPLSDVQELLSSKIHEHRLTALIILVSKYEKADDSGKKEIFSFYLKNTENIDNWDLVDL
;
A
#
# COMPACT_ATOMS: atom_id res chain seq x y z
N MET A 1 -3.89 8.90 12.61
CA MET A 1 -2.65 9.12 11.82
C MET A 1 -2.88 8.85 10.34
N LEU A 2 -3.82 7.95 10.03
CA LEU A 2 -4.40 7.70 8.71
C LEU A 2 -4.59 8.92 7.81
N ASP A 3 -5.27 9.97 8.27
CA ASP A 3 -5.51 11.15 7.43
C ASP A 3 -4.22 11.87 7.04
N GLN A 4 -3.22 11.86 7.92
CA GLN A 4 -1.97 12.53 7.66
C GLN A 4 -1.11 11.76 6.65
N ILE A 5 -1.07 10.42 6.72
CA ILE A 5 -0.38 9.62 5.71
C ILE A 5 -1.06 9.73 4.34
N LYS A 6 -2.41 9.70 4.29
CA LYS A 6 -3.17 9.92 3.04
C LYS A 6 -2.87 11.31 2.45
N ARG A 7 -2.83 12.36 3.28
CA ARG A 7 -2.45 13.72 2.85
C ARG A 7 -1.01 13.79 2.36
N ASP A 8 -0.07 13.13 3.04
CA ASP A 8 1.34 13.13 2.65
C ASP A 8 1.55 12.40 1.31
N LEU A 9 0.87 11.27 1.09
CA LEU A 9 0.87 10.57 -0.21
C LEU A 9 0.25 11.43 -1.30
N LEU A 10 -0.91 12.05 -1.05
CA LEU A 10 -1.58 12.90 -2.03
C LEU A 10 -0.69 14.08 -2.48
N ARG A 11 0.09 14.68 -1.58
CA ARG A 11 1.04 15.77 -1.92
C ARG A 11 2.17 15.33 -2.85
N LEU A 12 2.47 14.04 -2.91
CA LEU A 12 3.50 13.46 -3.76
C LEU A 12 2.94 12.93 -5.10
N SER A 13 1.62 13.08 -5.31
CA SER A 13 0.97 12.60 -6.53
C SER A 13 1.47 13.31 -7.78
N ASP A 14 1.55 12.54 -8.87
CA ASP A 14 1.97 12.98 -10.20
C ASP A 14 0.96 12.42 -11.22
N PRO A 15 0.00 13.24 -11.68
CA PRO A 15 -1.06 12.79 -12.59
C PRO A 15 -0.55 12.21 -13.92
N GLU A 16 0.58 12.72 -14.43
CA GLU A 16 1.17 12.24 -15.67
C GLU A 16 1.78 10.84 -15.48
N LYS A 17 2.44 10.59 -14.35
CA LYS A 17 2.88 9.25 -13.98
C LYS A 17 1.71 8.32 -13.68
N ALA A 18 0.69 8.80 -12.97
CA ALA A 18 -0.50 8.03 -12.66
C ALA A 18 -1.12 7.45 -13.95
N LYS A 19 -1.30 8.28 -14.98
CA LYS A 19 -1.81 7.83 -16.29
C LYS A 19 -0.95 6.74 -16.94
N LYS A 20 0.38 6.88 -16.88
CA LYS A 20 1.31 5.87 -17.42
C LYS A 20 1.22 4.55 -16.65
N LEU A 21 1.18 4.62 -15.31
CA LEU A 21 1.06 3.44 -14.45
C LEU A 21 -0.28 2.75 -14.65
N SER A 22 -1.39 3.48 -14.70
CA SER A 22 -2.71 2.90 -15.00
C SER A 22 -2.73 2.11 -16.32
N GLY A 23 -2.02 2.60 -17.35
CA GLY A 23 -1.85 1.87 -18.61
C GLY A 23 -0.98 0.62 -18.47
N PHE A 24 0.15 0.72 -17.77
CA PHE A 24 1.09 -0.38 -17.53
C PHE A 24 0.46 -1.51 -16.72
N PHE A 25 -0.27 -1.17 -15.65
CA PHE A 25 -0.99 -2.10 -14.78
C PHE A 25 -2.34 -2.55 -15.33
N LYS A 26 -2.74 -2.04 -16.51
CA LYS A 26 -3.97 -2.42 -17.21
C LYS A 26 -5.20 -2.27 -16.32
N THR A 27 -5.49 -1.05 -15.89
CA THR A 27 -6.60 -0.78 -14.94
C THR A 27 -7.95 -0.50 -15.59
N GLY A 28 -8.05 -0.64 -16.92
CA GLY A 28 -9.29 -0.46 -17.66
C GLY A 28 -10.31 -1.58 -17.40
N LYS A 29 -11.56 -1.33 -17.79
CA LYS A 29 -12.65 -2.31 -17.69
C LYS A 29 -12.30 -3.61 -18.43
N GLY A 30 -12.49 -4.76 -17.77
CA GLY A 30 -12.18 -6.10 -18.28
C GLY A 30 -10.69 -6.44 -18.30
N GLN A 31 -9.83 -5.63 -17.70
CA GLN A 31 -8.39 -5.85 -17.65
C GLN A 31 -7.95 -6.38 -16.28
N TYR A 32 -6.68 -6.80 -16.20
CA TYR A 32 -6.10 -7.43 -15.02
C TYR A 32 -6.21 -6.57 -13.75
N GLY A 33 -5.89 -5.27 -13.82
CA GLY A 33 -5.92 -4.36 -12.68
C GLY A 33 -7.20 -3.53 -12.61
N GLU A 34 -8.33 -4.02 -13.15
CA GLU A 34 -9.57 -3.26 -13.23
C GLU A 34 -9.96 -2.61 -11.89
N GLY A 35 -10.18 -1.30 -11.91
CA GLY A 35 -10.64 -0.54 -10.74
C GLY A 35 -9.53 0.00 -9.83
N ASP A 36 -8.27 -0.32 -10.10
CA ASP A 36 -7.12 0.23 -9.36
C ASP A 36 -6.85 1.70 -9.75
N ILE A 37 -6.57 2.53 -8.76
CA ILE A 37 -6.35 3.98 -8.91
C ILE A 37 -4.91 4.32 -8.53
N PHE A 38 -4.18 4.95 -9.43
CA PHE A 38 -2.80 5.35 -9.19
C PHE A 38 -2.70 6.85 -8.86
N LEU A 39 -1.84 7.19 -7.91
CA LEU A 39 -1.39 8.55 -7.61
C LEU A 39 -0.12 8.93 -8.37
N GLY A 40 0.61 7.97 -8.94
CA GLY A 40 1.84 8.22 -9.69
C GLY A 40 3.09 8.37 -8.82
N ILE A 41 3.07 7.85 -7.58
CA ILE A 41 4.14 8.09 -6.60
C ILE A 41 5.25 7.02 -6.75
N PRO A 42 6.51 7.41 -7.01
CA PRO A 42 7.61 6.46 -7.10
C PRO A 42 7.81 5.67 -5.79
N VAL A 43 8.14 4.38 -5.91
CA VAL A 43 8.41 3.49 -4.75
C VAL A 43 9.39 4.07 -3.73
N PRO A 44 10.51 4.74 -4.12
CA PRO A 44 11.40 5.37 -3.15
C PRO A 44 10.72 6.43 -2.26
N GLU A 45 9.78 7.20 -2.80
CA GLU A 45 9.02 8.19 -2.02
C GLU A 45 7.99 7.50 -1.09
N GLN A 46 7.33 6.44 -1.56
CA GLN A 46 6.45 5.64 -0.71
C GLN A 46 7.22 5.01 0.47
N ARG A 47 8.45 4.52 0.25
CA ARG A 47 9.32 4.01 1.34
C ARG A 47 9.67 5.10 2.36
N LYS A 48 9.89 6.36 1.94
CA LYS A 48 10.11 7.48 2.86
C LYS A 48 8.87 7.76 3.71
N VAL A 49 7.69 7.76 3.09
CA VAL A 49 6.41 7.93 3.81
C VAL A 49 6.19 6.77 4.79
N ALA A 50 6.32 5.52 4.34
CA ALA A 50 6.20 4.34 5.20
C ALA A 50 7.14 4.42 6.43
N LYS A 51 8.39 4.84 6.23
CA LYS A 51 9.35 5.03 7.34
C LYS A 51 8.88 6.06 8.36
N LYS A 52 8.27 7.17 7.91
CA LYS A 52 7.68 8.20 8.79
C LYS A 52 6.51 7.67 9.62
N TYR A 53 5.75 6.72 9.07
CA TYR A 53 4.57 6.11 9.71
C TYR A 53 4.79 4.66 10.14
N ARG A 54 6.03 4.26 10.44
CA ARG A 54 6.35 2.86 10.83
C ARG A 54 5.54 2.34 12.03
N ASP A 55 5.13 3.26 12.90
CA ASP A 55 4.40 2.97 14.15
C ASP A 55 2.86 3.06 13.95
N LEU A 56 2.38 3.11 12.70
CA LEU A 56 0.94 3.14 12.37
C LEU A 56 0.21 1.93 12.97
N PRO A 57 -0.92 2.09 13.68
CA PRO A 57 -1.70 0.95 14.20
C PRO A 57 -2.17 0.03 13.07
N LEU A 58 -2.34 -1.27 13.34
CA LEU A 58 -2.86 -2.22 12.34
C LEU A 58 -4.26 -1.84 11.83
N SER A 59 -5.08 -1.15 12.64
CA SER A 59 -6.35 -0.59 12.20
C SER A 59 -6.19 0.47 11.11
N ASP A 60 -5.20 1.35 11.23
CA ASP A 60 -4.91 2.38 10.21
C ASP A 60 -4.26 1.73 8.97
N VAL A 61 -3.46 0.65 9.13
CA VAL A 61 -2.94 -0.15 8.02
C VAL A 61 -4.07 -0.82 7.24
N GLN A 62 -5.07 -1.37 7.94
CA GLN A 62 -6.27 -1.97 7.34
C GLN A 62 -7.01 -0.96 6.45
N GLU A 63 -7.21 0.25 6.94
CA GLU A 63 -7.87 1.33 6.18
C GLU A 63 -7.09 1.77 4.92
N LEU A 64 -5.77 1.58 4.89
CA LEU A 64 -4.97 1.82 3.70
C LEU A 64 -5.05 0.64 2.72
N LEU A 65 -5.03 -0.60 3.22
CA LEU A 65 -5.19 -1.80 2.40
C LEU A 65 -6.56 -1.87 1.73
N SER A 66 -7.63 -1.46 2.41
CA SER A 66 -8.99 -1.42 1.85
C SER A 66 -9.21 -0.26 0.86
N SER A 67 -8.19 0.55 0.58
CA SER A 67 -8.29 1.65 -0.37
C SER A 67 -8.15 1.17 -1.81
N LYS A 68 -8.95 1.72 -2.72
CA LYS A 68 -8.77 1.53 -4.17
C LYS A 68 -7.51 2.19 -4.74
N ILE A 69 -6.80 2.98 -3.93
CA ILE A 69 -5.59 3.67 -4.36
C ILE A 69 -4.40 2.73 -4.17
N HIS A 70 -3.72 2.42 -5.27
CA HIS A 70 -2.58 1.52 -5.31
C HIS A 70 -1.49 1.93 -4.30
N GLU A 71 -1.07 3.19 -4.29
CA GLU A 71 0.01 3.66 -3.42
C GLU A 71 -0.37 3.71 -1.94
N HIS A 72 -1.67 3.69 -1.60
CA HIS A 72 -2.08 3.45 -0.21
C HIS A 72 -1.76 2.02 0.21
N ARG A 73 -2.12 1.04 -0.64
CA ARG A 73 -1.92 -0.39 -0.40
C ARG A 73 -0.44 -0.75 -0.34
N LEU A 74 0.35 -0.31 -1.33
CA LEU A 74 1.79 -0.55 -1.34
C LEU A 74 2.47 0.08 -0.11
N THR A 75 2.14 1.33 0.25
CA THR A 75 2.69 1.97 1.45
C THR A 75 2.31 1.22 2.73
N ALA A 76 1.07 0.71 2.83
CA ALA A 76 0.61 -0.09 3.96
C ALA A 76 1.41 -1.39 4.12
N LEU A 77 1.70 -2.07 3.01
CA LEU A 77 2.51 -3.30 3.01
C LEU A 77 3.97 -3.01 3.39
N ILE A 78 4.57 -1.91 2.92
CA ILE A 78 5.93 -1.52 3.34
C ILE A 78 5.97 -1.28 4.87
N ILE A 79 4.94 -0.65 5.44
CA ILE A 79 4.81 -0.48 6.88
C ILE A 79 4.68 -1.84 7.57
N LEU A 80 3.85 -2.73 7.04
CA LEU A 80 3.60 -4.07 7.60
C LEU A 80 4.89 -4.92 7.63
N VAL A 81 5.68 -4.92 6.56
CA VAL A 81 7.00 -5.56 6.50
C VAL A 81 7.92 -5.00 7.58
N SER A 82 8.02 -3.67 7.70
CA SER A 82 8.90 -3.07 8.71
C SER A 82 8.47 -3.37 10.15
N LYS A 83 7.17 -3.59 10.39
CA LYS A 83 6.67 -4.06 11.68
C LYS A 83 7.04 -5.52 11.91
N TYR A 84 6.88 -6.37 10.90
CA TYR A 84 7.20 -7.80 10.99
C TYR A 84 8.68 -8.03 11.33
N GLU A 85 9.58 -7.29 10.67
CA GLU A 85 11.03 -7.37 10.90
C GLU A 85 11.43 -7.04 12.35
N LYS A 86 10.67 -6.18 13.04
CA LYS A 86 10.96 -5.71 14.40
C LYS A 86 10.17 -6.42 15.48
N ALA A 87 9.15 -7.20 15.10
CA ALA A 87 8.26 -7.86 16.04
C ALA A 87 8.94 -9.10 16.66
N ASP A 88 8.51 -9.42 17.87
CA ASP A 88 8.75 -10.73 18.47
C ASP A 88 7.86 -11.81 17.81
N ASP A 89 7.97 -13.06 18.26
CA ASP A 89 7.24 -14.17 17.64
C ASP A 89 5.71 -14.01 17.72
N SER A 90 5.22 -13.39 18.81
CA SER A 90 3.79 -13.11 18.98
C SER A 90 3.32 -12.05 17.97
N GLY A 91 4.04 -10.93 17.87
CA GLY A 91 3.72 -9.87 16.92
C GLY A 91 3.88 -10.32 15.47
N LYS A 92 4.88 -11.15 15.15
CA LYS A 92 5.02 -11.76 13.81
C LYS A 92 3.82 -12.63 13.46
N LYS A 93 3.32 -13.42 14.40
CA LYS A 93 2.12 -14.26 14.19
C LYS A 93 0.86 -13.42 13.99
N GLU A 94 0.72 -12.32 14.72
CA GLU A 94 -0.36 -11.36 14.56
C GLU A 94 -0.33 -10.73 13.16
N ILE A 95 0.84 -10.22 12.75
CA ILE A 95 1.04 -9.58 11.44
C ILE A 95 0.82 -10.58 10.30
N PHE A 96 1.31 -11.81 10.42
CA PHE A 96 1.06 -12.87 9.45
C PHE A 96 -0.43 -13.17 9.29
N SER A 97 -1.15 -13.28 10.40
CA SER A 97 -2.61 -13.50 10.39
C SER A 97 -3.35 -12.30 9.80
N PHE A 98 -2.88 -11.08 10.06
CA PHE A 98 -3.41 -9.85 9.48
C PHE A 98 -3.20 -9.80 7.95
N TYR A 99 -2.01 -10.17 7.47
CA TYR A 99 -1.70 -10.25 6.04
C TYR A 99 -2.62 -11.25 5.32
N LEU A 100 -2.75 -12.48 5.86
CA LEU A 100 -3.60 -13.51 5.25
C LEU A 100 -5.08 -13.11 5.16
N LYS A 101 -5.58 -12.32 6.11
CA LYS A 101 -6.96 -11.80 6.09
C LYS A 101 -7.18 -10.72 5.03
N ASN A 102 -6.10 -10.15 4.48
CA ASN A 102 -6.13 -9.00 3.58
C ASN A 102 -5.71 -9.34 2.15
N THR A 103 -5.47 -10.60 1.82
CA THR A 103 -4.99 -11.02 0.49
C THR A 103 -5.91 -10.62 -0.65
N GLU A 104 -7.22 -10.46 -0.40
CA GLU A 104 -8.17 -9.92 -1.40
C GLU A 104 -7.84 -8.48 -1.82
N ASN A 105 -7.17 -7.70 -0.97
CA ASN A 105 -6.71 -6.34 -1.30
C ASN A 105 -5.28 -6.32 -1.86
N ILE A 106 -4.61 -7.47 -1.93
CA ILE A 106 -3.24 -7.67 -2.41
C ILE A 106 -3.34 -8.46 -3.72
N ASP A 107 -4.05 -7.86 -4.67
CA ASP A 107 -4.57 -8.49 -5.89
C ASP A 107 -3.72 -8.20 -7.14
N ASN A 108 -2.54 -7.59 -6.95
CA ASN A 108 -1.60 -7.25 -8.00
C ASN A 108 -0.23 -7.86 -7.71
N TRP A 109 0.46 -8.32 -8.75
CA TRP A 109 1.74 -9.02 -8.64
C TRP A 109 2.79 -8.19 -7.88
N ASP A 110 2.81 -6.88 -8.08
CA ASP A 110 3.79 -6.00 -7.43
C ASP A 110 3.51 -5.78 -5.94
N LEU A 111 2.23 -5.89 -5.52
CA LEU A 111 1.85 -5.91 -4.11
C LEU A 111 2.25 -7.23 -3.43
N VAL A 112 2.18 -8.35 -4.17
CA VAL A 112 2.57 -9.69 -3.68
C VAL A 112 4.08 -9.85 -3.59
N ASP A 113 4.83 -9.29 -4.54
CA ASP A 113 6.29 -9.41 -4.64
C ASP A 113 7.07 -8.51 -3.64
N LEU A 114 6.37 -7.60 -2.96
CA LEU A 114 6.96 -6.63 -2.03
C LEU A 114 7.55 -7.28 -0.76
#